data_AF-K8P135-F1
#
_entry.id   AF-K8P135-F1
#
_cell.length_a   1.000
_cell.length_b   1.000
_cell.length_c   1.000
_cell.angle_alpha   90.00
_cell.angle_beta   90.00
_cell.angle_gamma   90.00
#
_symmetry.space_group_name_H-M   'P 1'
#
loop_
_entity.id
_entity.type
_entity.pdbx_description
1 polymer ?
#
loop_
_entity_poly.entity_id
_entity_poly.type
_entity_poly.pdbx_seq_one_letter_code
_entity_poly.pdbx_strand_id
1 'polypeptide(L)'
;MTIQINLSESKSYLFSVAEAIDAFVDEAKFQPNDQARIICAGLPLPSQDIVTLTGIHFERQDNHAFTAWLRSSKTSQARHEDQAIEFETVVLDNAAVDIAGNVTRTDGKIVRAVQVIPAKLPYVITDLDWRIVHQTISSAKAEDRCYAVPAGSQGPDFISIARELNLLNYSALRDLDNVPYLKVIQGDLLKQNPNSKIVSEQKISDTLSKFGIRHKKARPRRATI
;
A
#
# COMPACT_ATOMS: atom_id res chain seq x y z
N MET A 1 8.81 -17.10 16.65
CA MET A 1 7.63 -16.55 15.95
C MET A 1 7.63 -15.06 16.24
N THR A 2 7.84 -14.24 15.21
CA THR A 2 7.95 -12.78 15.35
C THR A 2 6.56 -12.16 15.27
N ILE A 3 6.20 -11.30 16.21
CA ILE A 3 4.90 -10.61 16.22
C ILE A 3 5.07 -9.30 15.44
N GLN A 4 4.29 -9.12 14.37
CA GLN A 4 4.32 -7.94 13.51
C GLN A 4 3.26 -6.93 13.96
N ILE A 5 3.67 -5.70 14.24
CA ILE A 5 2.80 -4.60 14.69
C ILE A 5 2.91 -3.43 13.71
N ASN A 6 1.77 -2.97 13.20
CA ASN A 6 1.68 -1.85 12.28
C ASN A 6 1.32 -0.56 13.02
N LEU A 7 2.20 0.43 13.00
CA LEU A 7 1.99 1.69 13.74
C LEU A 7 1.29 2.78 12.92
N SER A 8 0.92 2.48 11.67
CA SER A 8 0.19 3.41 10.81
C SER A 8 -1.31 3.49 11.11
N GLU A 9 -1.82 2.70 12.06
CA GLU A 9 -3.25 2.64 12.43
C GLU A 9 -3.73 3.86 13.22
N SER A 10 -2.83 4.54 13.96
CA SER A 10 -3.16 5.70 14.81
C SER A 10 -2.93 7.06 14.13
N LYS A 11 -2.05 7.14 13.12
CA LYS A 11 -1.68 8.38 12.39
C LYS A 11 -1.91 8.21 10.90
N SER A 12 -2.82 9.02 10.36
CA SER A 12 -3.50 8.72 9.10
C SER A 12 -2.59 8.40 7.93
N TYR A 13 -1.41 9.03 7.75
CA TYR A 13 -0.34 8.56 6.86
C TYR A 13 0.96 9.28 7.21
N LEU A 14 2.08 8.57 7.31
CA LEU A 14 3.40 9.19 7.56
C LEU A 14 4.02 9.64 6.24
N PHE A 15 4.64 10.82 6.25
CA PHE A 15 5.30 11.44 5.09
C PHE A 15 6.82 11.44 5.23
N SER A 16 7.36 11.25 6.43
CA SER A 16 8.78 11.34 6.71
C SER A 16 9.28 10.21 7.59
N VAL A 17 10.59 9.98 7.50
CA VAL A 17 11.29 9.04 8.39
C VAL A 17 11.18 9.50 9.84
N ALA A 18 11.23 10.81 10.11
CA ALA A 18 11.11 11.36 11.45
C ALA A 18 9.76 10.99 12.11
N GLU A 19 8.64 11.17 11.41
CA GLU A 19 7.33 10.82 11.97
C GLU A 19 7.19 9.32 12.28
N ALA A 20 7.87 8.46 11.52
CA ALA A 20 7.93 7.03 11.80
C ALA A 20 8.80 6.69 13.00
N ILE A 21 9.93 7.37 13.17
CA ILE A 21 10.75 7.23 14.37
C ILE A 21 9.98 7.72 15.60
N ASP A 22 9.25 8.84 15.50
CA ASP A 22 8.39 9.33 16.58
C ASP A 22 7.35 8.25 16.97
N ALA A 23 6.72 7.61 15.99
CA ALA A 23 5.80 6.49 16.24
C ALA A 23 6.49 5.30 16.93
N PHE A 24 7.73 4.98 16.56
CA PHE A 24 8.50 3.93 17.24
C PHE A 24 8.91 4.30 18.67
N VAL A 25 9.24 5.57 18.93
CA VAL A 25 9.52 6.05 20.28
C VAL A 25 8.26 5.96 21.15
N ASP A 26 7.14 6.43 20.62
CA ASP A 26 5.85 6.47 21.32
C ASP A 26 5.30 5.06 21.61
N GLU A 27 5.30 4.18 20.61
CA GLU A 27 4.53 2.93 20.64
C GLU A 27 5.42 1.67 20.75
N ALA A 28 6.67 1.71 20.26
CA ALA A 28 7.59 0.56 20.24
C ALA A 28 8.74 0.65 21.26
N LYS A 29 8.86 1.78 21.99
CA LYS A 29 9.94 2.10 22.93
C LYS A 29 11.33 2.14 22.28
N PHE A 30 11.43 2.62 21.04
CA PHE A 30 12.69 2.76 20.32
C PHE A 30 13.70 3.61 21.10
N GLN A 31 14.91 3.09 21.29
CA GLN A 31 15.97 3.66 22.12
C GLN A 31 17.13 4.20 21.29
N PRO A 32 18.03 5.04 21.87
CA PRO A 32 19.13 5.65 21.12
C PRO A 32 20.12 4.69 20.45
N ASN A 33 20.22 3.45 20.95
CA ASN A 33 21.10 2.41 20.39
C ASN A 33 20.39 1.49 19.40
N ASP A 34 19.09 1.65 19.21
CA ASP A 34 18.32 0.86 18.26
C ASP A 34 18.58 1.35 16.83
N GLN A 35 18.46 0.44 15.88
CA GLN A 35 18.45 0.76 14.46
C GLN A 35 17.19 0.20 13.83
N ALA A 36 16.54 1.04 13.02
CA ALA A 36 15.51 0.59 12.10
C ALA A 36 16.10 0.46 10.69
N ARG A 37 15.41 -0.28 9.83
CA ARG A 37 15.78 -0.48 8.42
C ARG A 37 14.64 -0.04 7.52
N ILE A 38 14.97 0.64 6.44
CA ILE A 38 14.00 0.95 5.40
C ILE A 38 13.84 -0.27 4.50
N ILE A 39 12.59 -0.65 4.26
CA ILE A 39 12.18 -1.68 3.31
C ILE A 39 11.40 -1.02 2.18
N CYS A 40 11.83 -1.27 0.94
CA CYS A 40 11.14 -0.77 -0.24
C CYS A 40 10.56 -1.93 -1.05
N ALA A 41 9.35 -1.72 -1.59
CA ALA A 41 8.74 -2.65 -2.53
C ALA A 41 8.12 -1.89 -3.71
N GLY A 42 8.30 -2.42 -4.92
CA GLY A 42 7.64 -1.87 -6.10
C GLY A 42 6.14 -2.13 -6.06
N LEU A 43 5.36 -1.08 -6.25
CA LEU A 43 3.91 -1.11 -6.41
C LEU A 43 3.55 -0.64 -7.81
N PRO A 44 3.24 -1.57 -8.73
CA PRO A 44 2.77 -1.20 -10.06
C PRO A 44 1.41 -0.52 -9.92
N LEU A 45 1.17 0.54 -10.70
CA LEU A 45 -0.09 1.27 -10.78
C LEU A 45 -0.89 0.87 -12.04
N PRO A 46 -2.20 1.20 -12.11
CA PRO A 46 -3.00 1.00 -13.32
C PRO A 46 -2.41 1.67 -14.57
N SER A 47 -1.74 2.82 -14.39
CA SER A 47 -1.04 3.54 -15.47
C SER A 47 0.19 2.80 -16.01
N GLN A 48 0.59 1.67 -15.41
CA GLN A 48 1.86 0.96 -15.63
C GLN A 48 3.08 1.65 -15.00
N ASP A 49 2.90 2.82 -14.39
CA ASP A 49 3.92 3.38 -13.53
C ASP A 49 4.19 2.47 -12.34
N ILE A 50 5.45 2.37 -11.91
CA ILE A 50 5.81 1.72 -10.65
C ILE A 50 6.10 2.81 -9.63
N VAL A 51 5.43 2.76 -8.47
CA VAL A 51 5.75 3.58 -7.30
C VAL A 51 6.38 2.71 -6.22
N THR A 52 7.04 3.31 -5.25
CA THR A 52 7.71 2.60 -4.15
C THR A 52 6.82 2.63 -2.91
N LEU A 53 6.44 1.46 -2.41
CA LEU A 53 5.98 1.28 -1.03
C LEU A 53 7.19 1.32 -0.12
N THR A 54 7.15 2.17 0.91
CA THR A 54 8.28 2.37 1.81
C THR A 54 7.81 2.10 3.23
N GLY A 55 8.37 1.08 3.85
CA GLY A 55 8.19 0.77 5.26
C GLY A 55 9.48 1.05 6.01
N ILE A 56 9.36 1.52 7.24
CA ILE A 56 10.49 1.57 8.17
C ILE A 56 10.23 0.46 9.17
N HIS A 57 11.21 -0.40 9.36
CA HIS A 57 11.08 -1.67 10.06
C HIS A 57 12.05 -1.72 11.23
N PHE A 58 11.55 -2.07 12.40
CA PHE A 58 12.33 -2.17 13.63
C PHE A 58 12.06 -3.52 14.30
N GLU A 59 13.10 -4.30 14.57
CA GLU A 59 12.99 -5.53 15.35
C GLU A 59 13.55 -5.33 16.75
N ARG A 60 12.76 -5.72 17.75
CA ARG A 60 13.16 -5.67 19.16
C ARG A 60 13.60 -7.05 19.64
N GLN A 61 14.50 -7.07 20.64
CA GLN A 61 15.11 -8.30 21.17
C GLN A 61 14.10 -9.33 21.73
N ASP A 62 12.87 -8.92 22.00
CA ASP A 62 11.80 -9.77 22.51
C ASP A 62 10.90 -10.35 21.40
N ASN A 63 11.42 -10.47 20.17
CA ASN A 63 10.72 -11.00 19.00
C ASN A 63 9.49 -10.20 18.54
N HIS A 64 9.39 -8.92 18.90
CA HIS A 64 8.41 -8.01 18.30
C HIS A 64 9.07 -7.23 17.17
N ALA A 65 8.40 -7.18 16.04
CA ALA A 65 8.79 -6.37 14.90
C ALA A 65 7.71 -5.32 14.62
N PHE A 66 8.15 -4.09 14.44
CA PHE A 66 7.29 -2.94 14.23
C PHE A 66 7.56 -2.40 12.83
N THR A 67 6.49 -2.08 12.11
CA THR A 67 6.61 -1.44 10.81
C THR A 67 5.74 -0.20 10.76
N ALA A 68 6.34 0.90 10.32
CA ALA A 68 5.67 2.17 10.06
C ALA A 68 5.72 2.45 8.55
N TRP A 69 4.55 2.52 7.91
CA TRP A 69 4.45 2.73 6.47
C TRP A 69 4.41 4.21 6.11
N LEU A 70 5.26 4.61 5.16
CA LEU A 70 5.20 5.91 4.52
C LEU A 70 4.30 5.86 3.29
N ARG A 71 3.82 7.03 2.83
CA ARG A 71 3.07 7.11 1.57
C ARG A 71 3.88 6.59 0.38
N SER A 72 3.20 5.90 -0.53
CA SER A 72 3.80 5.44 -1.78
C SER A 72 4.35 6.62 -2.58
N SER A 73 5.56 6.49 -3.09
CA SER A 73 6.26 7.58 -3.80
C SER A 73 7.18 7.05 -4.88
N LYS A 74 7.43 7.83 -5.93
CA LYS A 74 8.56 7.56 -6.85
C LYS A 74 9.84 8.23 -6.36
N THR A 75 9.67 9.41 -5.77
CA THR A 75 10.76 10.31 -5.42
C THR A 75 10.69 10.62 -3.93
N SER A 76 11.85 10.75 -3.32
CA SER A 76 12.02 11.27 -1.97
C SER A 76 12.91 12.49 -2.00
N GLN A 77 12.70 13.36 -1.04
CA GLN A 77 13.55 14.51 -0.76
C GLN A 77 14.31 14.25 0.54
N ALA A 78 15.56 14.70 0.61
CA ALA A 78 16.35 14.69 1.84
C ALA A 78 17.32 15.86 1.88
N ARG A 79 18.10 15.95 2.95
CA ARG A 79 19.27 16.83 3.06
C ARG A 79 20.56 16.03 3.13
N HIS A 80 21.55 16.44 2.35
CA HIS A 80 22.93 15.97 2.41
C HIS A 80 23.84 17.20 2.52
N GLU A 81 24.66 17.30 3.56
CA GLU A 81 25.59 18.43 3.77
C GLU A 81 24.92 19.81 3.56
N ASP A 82 23.73 19.98 4.16
CA ASP A 82 22.87 21.17 4.07
C ASP A 82 22.21 21.47 2.71
N GLN A 83 22.46 20.65 1.69
CA GLN A 83 21.79 20.77 0.41
C GLN A 83 20.55 19.88 0.36
N ALA A 84 19.44 20.44 -0.14
CA ALA A 84 18.27 19.66 -0.49
C ALA A 84 18.56 18.82 -1.73
N ILE A 85 18.33 17.52 -1.64
CA ILE A 85 18.51 16.57 -2.73
C ILE A 85 17.22 15.81 -2.97
N GLU A 86 16.96 15.48 -4.23
CA GLU A 86 15.88 14.59 -4.64
C GLU A 86 16.46 13.35 -5.29
N PHE A 87 15.86 12.19 -5.03
CA PHE A 87 16.30 10.92 -5.59
C PHE A 87 15.14 9.92 -5.62
N GLU A 88 15.31 8.85 -6.39
CA GLU A 88 14.32 7.77 -6.45
C GLU A 88 14.20 7.07 -5.10
N THR A 89 12.97 6.94 -4.59
CA THR A 89 12.70 6.37 -3.25
C THR A 89 13.26 4.97 -3.09
N VAL A 90 13.27 4.15 -4.16
CA VAL A 90 13.79 2.77 -4.14
C VAL A 90 15.25 2.67 -3.69
N VAL A 91 16.02 3.75 -3.85
CA VAL A 91 17.44 3.80 -3.43
C VAL A 91 17.59 3.75 -1.90
N LEU A 92 16.51 3.98 -1.15
CA LEU A 92 16.49 3.82 0.31
C LEU A 92 16.38 2.35 0.76
N ASP A 93 16.19 1.40 -0.16
CA ASP A 93 16.02 0.00 0.24
C ASP A 93 17.23 -0.51 1.03
N ASN A 94 16.96 -1.14 2.17
CA ASN A 94 17.92 -1.60 3.16
C ASN A 94 18.78 -0.50 3.83
N ALA A 95 18.41 0.77 3.70
CA ALA A 95 19.08 1.84 4.44
C ALA A 95 18.81 1.72 5.95
N ALA A 96 19.83 2.00 6.77
CA ALA A 96 19.71 2.02 8.22
C ALA A 96 19.21 3.39 8.70
N VAL A 97 18.39 3.41 9.74
CA VAL A 97 17.82 4.62 10.34
C VAL A 97 18.12 4.64 11.83
N ASP A 98 18.65 5.76 12.32
CA ASP A 98 18.89 6.00 13.73
C ASP A 98 17.74 6.76 14.42
N ILE A 99 17.85 6.95 15.74
CA ILE A 99 16.85 7.68 16.54
C ILE A 99 16.70 9.16 16.16
N ALA A 100 17.72 9.75 15.53
CA ALA A 100 17.64 11.13 15.05
C ALA A 100 16.97 11.22 13.67
N GLY A 101 16.59 10.09 13.07
CA GLY A 101 16.04 10.01 11.73
C GLY A 101 17.10 10.23 10.64
N ASN A 102 18.38 10.06 10.95
CA ASN A 102 19.42 10.00 9.92
C ASN A 102 19.34 8.66 9.21
N VAL A 103 19.46 8.69 7.90
CA VAL A 103 19.38 7.52 7.04
C VAL A 103 20.74 7.27 6.42
N THR A 104 21.35 6.14 6.79
CA THR A 104 22.58 5.65 6.18
C THR A 104 22.22 4.68 5.07
N ARG A 105 22.41 5.12 3.82
CA ARG A 105 22.18 4.32 2.63
C ARG A 105 23.20 3.19 2.52
N THR A 106 22.91 2.20 1.68
CA THR A 106 23.77 1.04 1.42
C THR A 106 25.12 1.42 0.78
N ASP A 107 25.21 2.58 0.13
CA ASP A 107 26.45 3.18 -0.37
C ASP A 107 27.25 3.94 0.71
N GLY A 108 26.81 3.89 1.97
CA GLY A 108 27.43 4.55 3.12
C GLY A 108 27.11 6.05 3.23
N LYS A 109 26.36 6.64 2.29
CA LYS A 109 25.98 8.05 2.37
C LYS A 109 24.93 8.27 3.44
N ILE A 110 25.11 9.31 4.23
CA ILE A 110 24.18 9.71 5.28
C ILE A 110 23.35 10.87 4.78
N VAL A 111 22.03 10.72 4.82
CA VAL A 111 21.06 11.77 4.50
C VAL A 111 20.11 11.96 5.68
N ARG A 112 19.61 13.17 5.86
CA ARG A 112 18.68 13.51 6.96
C ARG A 112 17.41 14.16 6.44
N ALA A 113 16.40 14.29 7.30
CA ALA A 113 15.11 14.89 6.96
C ALA A 113 14.48 14.24 5.70
N VAL A 114 14.54 12.91 5.63
CA VAL A 114 14.00 12.16 4.50
C VAL A 114 12.47 12.24 4.52
N GLN A 115 11.91 12.75 3.43
CA GLN A 115 10.47 12.86 3.21
C GLN A 115 10.12 12.24 1.85
N VAL A 116 9.10 11.40 1.83
CA VAL A 116 8.56 10.87 0.57
C VAL A 116 7.71 11.93 -0.12
N ILE A 117 7.85 12.08 -1.43
CA ILE A 117 6.94 12.90 -2.24
C ILE A 117 5.81 11.99 -2.71
N PRO A 118 4.59 12.10 -2.16
CA PRO A 118 3.53 11.15 -2.46
C PRO A 118 3.25 11.07 -3.95
N ALA A 119 3.20 9.86 -4.49
CA ALA A 119 2.81 9.66 -5.86
C ALA A 119 1.36 10.15 -6.04
N LYS A 120 1.17 11.10 -6.96
CA LYS A 120 -0.17 11.53 -7.35
C LYS A 120 -0.78 10.40 -8.18
N LEU A 121 -1.74 9.69 -7.61
CA LEU A 121 -2.62 8.84 -8.41
C LEU A 121 -3.35 9.76 -9.41
N PRO A 122 -3.45 9.38 -10.70
CA PRO A 122 -4.05 10.24 -11.74
C PRO A 122 -5.54 10.55 -11.50
N TYR A 123 -6.15 9.92 -10.50
CA TYR A 123 -7.56 10.07 -10.15
C TYR A 123 -7.73 10.14 -8.63
N VAL A 124 -8.67 10.96 -8.17
CA VAL A 124 -9.16 10.90 -6.79
C VAL A 124 -9.95 9.60 -6.62
N ILE A 125 -9.50 8.75 -5.70
CA ILE A 125 -10.18 7.52 -5.33
C ILE A 125 -11.09 7.81 -4.15
N THR A 126 -12.38 7.50 -4.28
CA THR A 126 -13.37 7.69 -3.22
C THR A 126 -13.52 6.43 -2.37
N ASP A 127 -14.07 6.54 -1.16
CA ASP A 127 -14.39 5.37 -0.32
C ASP A 127 -15.30 4.36 -1.03
N LEU A 128 -16.21 4.86 -1.87
CA LEU A 128 -17.04 4.01 -2.71
C LEU A 128 -16.21 3.22 -3.74
N ASP A 129 -15.18 3.85 -4.31
CA ASP A 129 -14.28 3.17 -5.25
C ASP A 129 -13.53 2.02 -4.55
N TRP A 130 -13.01 2.26 -3.34
CA TRP A 130 -12.37 1.23 -2.52
C TRP A 130 -13.32 0.08 -2.21
N ARG A 131 -14.55 0.38 -1.77
CA ARG A 131 -15.58 -0.65 -1.51
C ARG A 131 -15.85 -1.52 -2.72
N ILE A 132 -16.00 -0.93 -3.90
CA ILE A 132 -16.22 -1.66 -5.16
C ILE A 132 -15.04 -2.61 -5.43
N VAL A 133 -13.80 -2.12 -5.30
CA VAL A 133 -12.60 -2.91 -5.61
C VAL A 133 -12.41 -4.05 -4.61
N HIS A 134 -12.47 -3.77 -3.31
CA HIS A 134 -12.36 -4.82 -2.27
C HIS A 134 -13.46 -5.86 -2.39
N GLN A 135 -14.69 -5.44 -2.68
CA GLN A 135 -15.78 -6.38 -2.89
C GLN A 135 -15.53 -7.27 -4.11
N THR A 136 -14.96 -6.70 -5.17
CA THR A 136 -14.63 -7.45 -6.39
C THR A 136 -13.53 -8.48 -6.13
N ILE A 137 -12.46 -8.08 -5.43
CA ILE A 137 -11.37 -8.99 -5.03
C ILE A 137 -11.93 -10.14 -4.19
N SER A 138 -12.78 -9.84 -3.21
CA SER A 138 -13.33 -10.86 -2.32
C SER A 138 -14.31 -11.80 -3.02
N SER A 139 -15.13 -11.25 -3.91
CA SER A 139 -16.02 -12.05 -4.75
C SER A 139 -15.25 -12.97 -5.71
N ALA A 140 -14.06 -12.52 -6.16
CA ALA A 140 -13.15 -13.31 -6.99
C ALA A 140 -12.27 -14.27 -6.18
N LYS A 141 -12.31 -14.23 -4.83
CA LYS A 141 -11.47 -15.01 -3.91
C LYS A 141 -9.98 -14.88 -4.21
N ALA A 142 -9.52 -13.65 -4.44
CA ALA A 142 -8.16 -13.36 -4.90
C ALA A 142 -7.38 -12.46 -3.92
N GLU A 143 -7.82 -12.39 -2.66
CA GLU A 143 -7.20 -11.55 -1.64
C GLU A 143 -5.70 -11.84 -1.47
N ASP A 144 -5.33 -13.11 -1.50
CA ASP A 144 -3.96 -13.61 -1.33
C ASP A 144 -2.95 -13.05 -2.36
N ARG A 145 -3.40 -12.75 -3.59
CA ARG A 145 -2.56 -12.20 -4.66
C ARG A 145 -2.80 -10.73 -4.95
N CYS A 146 -4.01 -10.22 -4.69
CA CYS A 146 -4.39 -8.85 -5.03
C CYS A 146 -4.03 -7.83 -3.95
N TYR A 147 -3.74 -8.26 -2.72
CA TYR A 147 -3.12 -7.41 -1.71
C TYR A 147 -1.60 -7.61 -1.73
N ALA A 148 -0.87 -6.50 -1.83
CA ALA A 148 0.59 -6.52 -1.90
C ALA A 148 1.17 -6.90 -0.52
N VAL A 149 2.01 -7.93 -0.50
CA VAL A 149 2.74 -8.37 0.69
C VAL A 149 4.17 -7.82 0.61
N PRO A 150 4.59 -6.93 1.53
CA PRO A 150 5.98 -6.55 1.67
C PRO A 150 6.85 -7.77 2.02
N ALA A 151 8.06 -7.81 1.47
CA ALA A 151 9.00 -8.89 1.75
C ALA A 151 9.30 -8.96 3.26
N GLY A 152 9.11 -10.14 3.87
CA GLY A 152 9.35 -10.38 5.30
C GLY A 152 8.10 -10.29 6.19
N SER A 153 6.97 -9.81 5.68
CA SER A 153 5.70 -9.82 6.43
C SER A 153 5.06 -11.21 6.38
N GLN A 154 5.03 -11.93 7.52
CA GLN A 154 4.23 -13.14 7.69
C GLN A 154 3.42 -13.09 9.00
N GLY A 155 2.14 -13.43 8.91
CA GLY A 155 1.22 -13.47 10.06
C GLY A 155 -0.22 -13.73 9.62
N PRO A 156 -1.10 -14.21 10.52
CA PRO A 156 -2.47 -14.62 10.18
C PRO A 156 -3.38 -13.48 9.68
N ASP A 157 -3.06 -12.22 10.00
CA ASP A 157 -3.94 -11.06 9.74
C ASP A 157 -3.44 -10.10 8.65
N PHE A 158 -2.38 -10.47 7.91
CA PHE A 158 -1.75 -9.56 6.96
C PHE A 158 -2.71 -9.07 5.86
N ILE A 159 -3.55 -9.96 5.32
CA ILE A 159 -4.54 -9.61 4.28
C ILE A 159 -5.50 -8.53 4.77
N SER A 160 -5.90 -8.60 6.04
CA SER A 160 -6.78 -7.59 6.66
C SER A 160 -6.08 -6.24 6.74
N ILE A 161 -4.82 -6.22 7.21
CA ILE A 161 -4.00 -5.00 7.28
C ILE A 161 -3.78 -4.40 5.88
N ALA A 162 -3.38 -5.22 4.91
CA ALA A 162 -3.13 -4.77 3.55
C ALA A 162 -4.40 -4.23 2.88
N ARG A 163 -5.57 -4.80 3.20
CA ARG A 163 -6.87 -4.29 2.77
C ARG A 163 -7.17 -2.93 3.39
N GLU A 164 -7.00 -2.77 4.70
CA GLU A 164 -7.25 -1.51 5.40
C GLU A 164 -6.35 -0.38 4.91
N LEU A 165 -5.09 -0.71 4.63
CA LEU A 165 -4.10 0.22 4.08
C LEU A 165 -4.21 0.41 2.57
N ASN A 166 -5.17 -0.24 1.90
CA ASN A 166 -5.35 -0.16 0.44
C ASN A 166 -4.10 -0.55 -0.38
N LEU A 167 -3.30 -1.50 0.13
CA LEU A 167 -2.09 -2.01 -0.52
C LEU A 167 -2.46 -2.99 -1.62
N LEU A 168 -2.86 -2.48 -2.79
CA LEU A 168 -3.28 -3.31 -3.92
C LEU A 168 -2.13 -3.65 -4.87
N ASN A 169 -1.95 -4.92 -5.18
CA ASN A 169 -1.13 -5.36 -6.30
C ASN A 169 -1.90 -5.17 -7.62
N TYR A 170 -1.73 -4.00 -8.25
CA TYR A 170 -2.47 -3.69 -9.48
C TYR A 170 -2.10 -4.57 -10.68
N SER A 171 -0.92 -5.21 -10.68
CA SER A 171 -0.60 -6.24 -11.69
C SER A 171 -1.50 -7.46 -11.51
N ALA A 172 -1.64 -7.96 -10.27
CA ALA A 172 -2.55 -9.06 -9.97
C ALA A 172 -4.03 -8.69 -10.22
N LEU A 173 -4.41 -7.42 -10.01
CA LEU A 173 -5.76 -6.93 -10.38
C LEU A 173 -6.01 -6.92 -11.88
N ARG A 174 -4.99 -6.57 -12.67
CA ARG A 174 -5.08 -6.60 -14.15
C ARG A 174 -5.29 -8.01 -14.66
N ASP A 175 -4.62 -8.97 -14.04
CA ASP A 175 -4.64 -10.39 -14.38
C ASP A 175 -5.66 -11.17 -13.52
N LEU A 176 -6.67 -10.47 -12.98
CA LEU A 176 -7.69 -11.06 -12.14
C LEU A 176 -8.62 -11.97 -12.98
N ASP A 177 -8.28 -13.24 -13.03
CA ASP A 177 -9.16 -14.27 -13.55
C ASP A 177 -10.35 -14.48 -12.58
N ASN A 178 -11.58 -14.47 -13.11
CA ASN A 178 -12.87 -14.61 -12.40
C ASN A 178 -13.48 -13.33 -11.79
N VAL A 179 -13.30 -12.17 -12.44
CA VAL A 179 -14.11 -10.98 -12.13
C VAL A 179 -15.61 -11.32 -12.23
N PRO A 180 -16.41 -11.17 -11.15
CA PRO A 180 -17.84 -11.43 -11.20
C PRO A 180 -18.58 -10.46 -12.14
N TYR A 181 -19.79 -10.82 -12.53
CA TYR A 181 -20.67 -9.90 -13.25
C TYR A 181 -20.99 -8.67 -12.41
N LEU A 182 -21.14 -7.52 -13.05
CA LEU A 182 -21.41 -6.23 -12.36
C LEU A 182 -22.64 -6.30 -11.44
N LYS A 183 -23.69 -7.03 -11.84
CA LYS A 183 -24.88 -7.29 -11.02
C LYS A 183 -24.60 -8.05 -9.72
N VAL A 184 -23.65 -8.98 -9.75
CA VAL A 184 -23.25 -9.73 -8.55
C VAL A 184 -22.53 -8.79 -7.58
N ILE A 185 -21.58 -8.00 -8.08
CA ILE A 185 -20.85 -7.00 -7.29
C ILE A 185 -21.82 -5.98 -6.68
N GLN A 186 -22.77 -5.47 -7.49
CA GLN A 186 -23.81 -4.55 -7.03
C GLN A 186 -24.66 -5.17 -5.92
N GLY A 187 -25.11 -6.42 -6.10
CA GLY A 187 -25.91 -7.14 -5.12
C GLY A 187 -25.17 -7.36 -3.80
N ASP A 188 -23.88 -7.68 -3.85
CA ASP A 188 -23.10 -7.90 -2.63
C ASP A 188 -22.76 -6.58 -1.91
N LEU A 189 -22.53 -5.49 -2.63
CA LEU A 189 -22.40 -4.15 -2.04
C LEU A 189 -23.68 -3.73 -1.30
N LEU A 190 -24.86 -4.03 -1.86
CA LEU A 190 -26.15 -3.79 -1.21
C LEU A 190 -26.35 -4.65 0.04
N LYS A 191 -25.95 -5.93 0.02
CA LYS A 191 -26.03 -6.79 1.21
C LYS A 191 -25.17 -6.27 2.36
N GLN A 192 -23.98 -5.75 2.06
CA GLN A 192 -23.08 -5.20 3.07
C GLN A 192 -23.55 -3.84 3.62
N ASN A 193 -24.28 -3.06 2.83
CA ASN A 193 -24.86 -1.79 3.26
C ASN A 193 -26.29 -1.61 2.74
N PRO A 194 -27.29 -2.24 3.40
CA PRO A 194 -28.68 -2.24 2.92
C PRO A 194 -29.31 -0.84 2.81
N ASN A 195 -28.84 0.10 3.63
CA ASN A 195 -29.35 1.47 3.69
C ASN A 195 -28.67 2.41 2.67
N SER A 196 -27.73 1.92 1.87
CA SER A 196 -27.00 2.73 0.90
C SER A 196 -27.74 2.86 -0.43
N LYS A 197 -27.53 3.97 -1.14
CA LYS A 197 -28.04 4.14 -2.50
C LYS A 197 -27.43 3.09 -3.42
N ILE A 198 -28.26 2.44 -4.24
CA ILE A 198 -27.81 1.45 -5.23
C ILE A 198 -26.72 2.07 -6.12
N VAL A 199 -25.56 1.44 -6.14
CA VAL A 199 -24.44 1.82 -7.01
C VAL A 199 -24.74 1.35 -8.43
N SER A 200 -24.65 2.22 -9.44
CA SER A 200 -24.93 1.83 -10.82
C SER A 200 -23.86 0.88 -11.38
N GLU A 201 -24.25 -0.03 -12.28
CA GLU A 201 -23.30 -0.93 -12.96
C GLU A 201 -22.23 -0.14 -13.74
N GLN A 202 -22.59 1.03 -14.30
CA GLN A 202 -21.63 1.91 -14.97
C GLN A 202 -20.55 2.42 -14.00
N LYS A 203 -20.95 2.89 -12.80
CA LYS A 203 -20.00 3.33 -11.77
C LYS A 203 -19.06 2.18 -11.37
N ILE A 204 -19.59 0.97 -11.20
CA ILE A 204 -18.77 -0.22 -10.91
C ILE A 204 -17.77 -0.46 -12.05
N SER A 205 -18.23 -0.48 -13.30
CA SER A 205 -17.36 -0.70 -14.48
C SER A 205 -16.25 0.35 -14.61
N ASP A 206 -16.58 1.63 -14.41
CA ASP A 206 -15.61 2.74 -14.48
C ASP A 206 -14.57 2.61 -13.36
N THR A 207 -15.01 2.31 -12.14
CA THR A 207 -14.11 2.07 -11.01
C THR A 207 -13.20 0.87 -11.28
N LEU A 208 -13.71 -0.27 -11.69
CA LEU A 208 -12.88 -1.44 -12.02
C LEU A 208 -11.84 -1.13 -13.10
N SER A 209 -12.24 -0.38 -14.13
CA SER A 209 -11.35 0.05 -15.21
C SER A 209 -10.24 0.98 -14.70
N LYS A 210 -10.55 1.91 -13.79
CA LYS A 210 -9.56 2.78 -13.14
C LYS A 210 -8.49 2.00 -12.39
N PHE A 211 -8.86 0.85 -11.82
CA PHE A 211 -7.95 -0.05 -11.09
C PHE A 211 -7.30 -1.10 -11.99
N GLY A 212 -7.52 -1.04 -13.30
CA GLY A 212 -6.94 -1.97 -14.28
C GLY A 212 -7.64 -3.33 -14.36
N ILE A 213 -8.73 -3.54 -13.62
CA ILE A 213 -9.48 -4.80 -13.59
C ILE A 213 -10.30 -4.93 -14.88
N ARG A 214 -10.01 -5.98 -15.65
CA ARG A 214 -10.71 -6.24 -16.92
C ARG A 214 -11.94 -7.12 -16.68
N HIS A 215 -13.13 -6.55 -16.83
CA HIS A 215 -14.35 -7.37 -16.89
C HIS A 215 -14.47 -8.02 -18.28
N LYS A 216 -14.81 -9.32 -18.32
CA LYS A 216 -15.20 -9.97 -19.57
C LYS A 216 -16.56 -9.42 -20.00
N LYS A 217 -16.60 -8.59 -21.06
CA LYS A 217 -17.86 -8.27 -21.74
C LYS A 217 -18.52 -9.58 -22.14
N ALA A 218 -19.77 -9.80 -21.73
CA ALA A 218 -20.57 -10.91 -22.24
C ALA A 218 -20.56 -10.82 -23.78
N ARG A 219 -20.11 -11.89 -24.46
CA ARG A 219 -20.20 -11.98 -25.92
C ARG A 219 -21.68 -11.83 -26.29
N PRO A 220 -22.04 -10.99 -27.28
CA PRO A 220 -23.38 -11.04 -27.85
C PRO A 220 -23.67 -12.48 -28.26
N ARG A 221 -24.78 -13.04 -27.80
CA ARG A 221 -25.29 -14.29 -28.39
C ARG A 221 -25.43 -14.00 -29.88
N ARG A 222 -24.65 -14.71 -30.72
CA ARG A 222 -24.94 -14.74 -32.16
C ARG A 222 -26.41 -15.16 -32.26
N ALA A 223 -27.25 -14.27 -32.76
CA ALA A 223 -28.55 -14.67 -33.24
C ALA A 223 -28.27 -15.71 -34.34
N THR A 224 -28.64 -16.96 -34.08
CA THR A 224 -28.71 -17.98 -35.10
C THR A 224 -29.80 -17.50 -36.06
N ILE A 225 -29.39 -17.08 -37.27
CA ILE A 225 -30.30 -16.85 -38.40
C ILE A 225 -30.63 -18.23 -38.98
#